data_AF-A0A0H1B6L4-F1
#
_entry.id   AF-A0A0H1B6L4-F1
#
_cell.length_a   1.000
_cell.length_b   1.000
_cell.length_c   1.000
_cell.angle_alpha   90.00
_cell.angle_beta   90.00
_cell.angle_gamma   90.00
#
_symmetry.space_group_name_H-M   'P 1'
#
loop_
_entity.id
_entity.type
_entity.pdbx_description
1 polymer ?
#
loop_
_entity_poly.entity_id
_entity_poly.type
_entity_poly.pdbx_seq_one_letter_code
_entity_poly.pdbx_strand_id
1 'polypeptide(L)'
;MQGCVEGVCAAGEVLHVPSGWWHLVVNLEEEEEGGTAGGAAVIAITQNFVPRGHLVDVLQFLSGKKEQVSGFRGGVEDPFGLFVERLKGVEPGLVEEALREMEREREREAEGRKRKWDEIVKGPVDDGESETGGGGGFSFGFGDDGSDAEVP
;
A
#
# COMPACT_ATOMS: atom_id res chain seq x y z
N MET A 1 12.53 -18.60 0.83
CA MET A 1 13.45 -17.70 1.55
C MET A 1 12.61 -17.08 2.66
N GLN A 2 12.90 -17.39 3.92
CA GLN A 2 12.23 -16.78 5.07
C GLN A 2 13.14 -15.67 5.58
N GLY A 3 12.68 -14.41 5.54
CA GLY A 3 13.45 -13.24 5.96
C GLY A 3 13.22 -12.01 5.09
N CYS A 4 13.77 -10.87 5.49
CA CYS A 4 13.84 -9.66 4.68
C CYS A 4 14.84 -9.81 3.53
N VAL A 5 14.61 -9.05 2.45
CA VAL A 5 15.60 -8.89 1.37
C VAL A 5 16.46 -7.68 1.72
N GLU A 6 17.77 -7.90 1.77
CA GLU A 6 18.75 -6.89 2.20
C GLU A 6 19.71 -6.57 1.05
N GLY A 7 20.15 -5.31 0.98
CA GLY A 7 21.11 -4.85 -0.03
C GLY A 7 21.65 -3.46 0.32
N VAL A 8 22.85 -3.16 -0.19
CA VAL A 8 23.47 -1.84 -0.11
C VAL A 8 23.33 -1.17 -1.47
N CYS A 9 22.81 0.06 -1.49
CA CYS A 9 22.69 0.86 -2.71
C CYS A 9 23.90 1.79 -2.81
N ALA A 10 24.80 1.53 -3.76
CA ALA A 10 25.97 2.34 -4.00
C ALA A 10 25.65 3.61 -4.82
N ALA A 11 26.61 4.52 -4.90
CA ALA A 11 26.48 5.74 -5.68
C ALA A 11 26.20 5.44 -7.16
N GLY A 12 25.12 6.01 -7.69
CA GLY A 12 24.67 5.80 -9.07
C GLY A 12 23.76 4.59 -9.27
N GLU A 13 23.55 3.76 -8.25
CA GLU A 13 22.59 2.67 -8.31
C GLU A 13 21.16 3.14 -8.05
N VAL A 14 20.18 2.38 -8.57
CA VAL A 14 18.76 2.68 -8.44
C VAL A 14 18.04 1.47 -7.86
N LEU A 15 17.29 1.69 -6.78
CA LEU A 15 16.45 0.68 -6.17
C LEU A 15 14.99 0.87 -6.60
N HIS A 16 14.39 -0.18 -7.18
CA HIS A 16 12.95 -0.23 -7.41
C HIS A 16 12.26 -0.96 -6.25
N VAL A 17 11.36 -0.26 -5.56
CA VAL A 17 10.55 -0.82 -4.47
C VAL A 17 9.12 -1.02 -4.98
N PRO A 18 8.65 -2.27 -5.18
CA PRO A 18 7.29 -2.53 -5.66
C PRO A 18 6.23 -2.08 -4.64
N SER A 19 5.04 -1.73 -5.15
CA SER A 19 3.90 -1.36 -4.29
C SER A 19 3.55 -2.48 -3.31
N GLY A 20 3.31 -2.10 -2.04
CA GLY A 20 2.95 -3.03 -0.96
C GLY A 20 4.14 -3.63 -0.20
N TRP A 21 5.39 -3.29 -0.57
CA TRP A 21 6.58 -3.75 0.14
C TRP A 21 6.89 -2.87 1.36
N TRP A 22 6.98 -3.49 2.53
CA TRP A 22 7.62 -2.89 3.69
C TRP A 22 9.11 -2.77 3.44
N HIS A 23 9.67 -1.59 3.66
CA HIS A 23 11.09 -1.32 3.44
C HIS A 23 11.63 -0.36 4.51
N LEU A 24 12.89 -0.56 4.87
CA LEU A 24 13.66 0.25 5.81
C LEU A 24 14.97 0.65 5.12
N VAL A 25 15.35 1.92 5.22
CA VAL A 25 16.60 2.45 4.66
C VAL A 25 17.46 2.98 5.79
N VAL A 26 18.72 2.57 5.82
CA VAL A 26 19.74 3.07 6.74
C VAL A 26 20.86 3.68 5.91
N ASN A 27 21.16 4.96 6.14
CA ASN A 27 22.30 5.61 5.51
C ASN A 27 23.58 5.12 6.20
N LEU A 28 24.50 4.57 5.43
CA LEU A 28 25.82 4.17 5.92
C LEU A 28 26.76 5.36 5.75
N GLU A 29 27.28 5.90 6.85
CA GLU A 29 28.36 6.87 6.80
C GLU A 29 29.68 6.11 6.61
N GLU A 30 30.40 6.38 5.52
CA GLU A 30 31.75 5.84 5.35
C GLU A 30 32.72 6.70 6.15
N GLU A 31 33.27 6.15 7.24
CA GLU A 31 34.43 6.74 7.91
C GLU A 31 35.63 6.63 6.97
N GLU A 32 36.01 7.70 6.28
CA GLU A 32 37.31 7.73 5.62
C GLU A 32 38.41 7.66 6.70
N GLU A 33 39.23 6.60 6.68
CA GLU A 33 40.50 6.53 7.42
C GLU A 33 41.40 7.69 6.96
N GLY A 34 41.35 8.81 7.68
CA GLY A 34 42.12 10.00 7.29
C GLY A 34 41.66 11.34 7.86
N GLY A 35 40.50 11.43 8.51
CA GLY A 35 40.18 12.54 9.40
C GLY A 35 40.11 13.94 8.75
N THR A 36 39.81 14.04 7.46
CA THR A 36 39.31 15.30 6.91
C THR A 36 37.83 15.41 7.23
N ALA A 37 37.47 16.41 8.05
CA ALA A 37 36.10 16.76 8.40
C ALA A 37 35.29 17.09 7.14
N GLY A 38 34.70 16.06 6.54
CA GLY A 38 34.03 16.09 5.25
C GLY A 38 33.62 14.70 4.81
N GLY A 39 33.03 13.91 5.72
CA GLY A 39 32.48 12.60 5.40
C GLY A 39 31.50 12.67 4.23
N ALA A 40 31.54 11.68 3.35
CA ALA A 40 30.69 11.64 2.17
C ALA A 40 29.20 11.64 2.58
N ALA A 41 28.49 12.72 2.29
CA ALA A 41 27.06 12.80 2.56
C ALA A 41 26.30 11.81 1.67
N VAL A 42 25.44 10.98 2.27
CA VAL A 42 24.53 10.10 1.53
C VAL A 42 23.38 10.94 0.97
N ILE A 43 23.37 11.16 -0.35
CA ILE A 43 22.35 11.93 -1.05
C ILE A 43 21.60 11.01 -2.02
N ALA A 44 20.29 10.96 -1.91
CA ALA A 44 19.42 10.20 -2.80
C ALA A 44 18.15 11.01 -3.15
N ILE A 45 17.53 10.66 -4.29
CA ILE A 45 16.22 11.18 -4.72
C ILE A 45 15.28 10.00 -4.87
N THR A 46 14.06 10.15 -4.37
CA THR A 46 13.00 9.14 -4.49
C THR A 46 11.78 9.74 -5.17
N GLN A 47 11.07 8.90 -5.93
CA GLN A 47 9.81 9.26 -6.54
C GLN A 47 8.87 8.05 -6.53
N ASN A 48 7.70 8.24 -5.94
CA ASN A 48 6.58 7.33 -6.14
C ASN A 48 5.95 7.60 -7.50
N PHE A 49 5.54 6.54 -8.20
CA PHE A 49 4.82 6.65 -9.46
C PHE A 49 3.70 5.62 -9.53
N VAL A 50 2.75 5.84 -10.43
CA VAL A 50 1.64 4.93 -10.69
C VAL A 50 1.90 4.24 -12.03
N PRO A 51 2.23 2.93 -12.05
CA PRO A 51 2.27 2.17 -13.29
C PRO A 51 0.89 2.19 -13.98
N ARG A 52 0.86 2.14 -15.32
CA ARG A 52 -0.40 2.15 -16.08
C ARG A 52 -1.38 1.06 -15.63
N GLY A 53 -0.88 -0.14 -15.36
CA GLY A 53 -1.71 -1.27 -14.89
C GLY A 53 -2.27 -1.12 -13.47
N HIS A 54 -1.79 -0.15 -12.68
CA HIS A 54 -2.25 0.10 -11.31
C HIS A 54 -3.12 1.36 -11.23
N LEU A 55 -3.50 1.94 -12.38
CA LEU A 55 -4.31 3.16 -12.41
C LEU A 55 -5.68 2.93 -11.75
N VAL A 56 -6.29 1.76 -11.96
CA VAL A 56 -7.59 1.39 -11.37
C VAL A 56 -7.54 1.46 -9.84
N ASP A 57 -6.50 0.89 -9.22
CA ASP A 57 -6.32 0.90 -7.76
C ASP A 57 -6.23 2.33 -7.21
N VAL A 58 -5.50 3.21 -7.90
CA VAL A 58 -5.35 4.61 -7.49
C VAL A 58 -6.66 5.37 -7.64
N LEU A 59 -7.38 5.16 -8.74
CA LEU A 59 -8.68 5.77 -8.94
C LEU A 59 -9.69 5.29 -7.87
N GLN A 60 -9.66 4.01 -7.50
CA GLN A 60 -10.48 3.47 -6.42
C GLN A 60 -10.11 4.11 -5.08
N PHE A 61 -8.82 4.20 -4.75
CA PHE A 61 -8.34 4.84 -3.52
C PHE A 61 -8.79 6.30 -3.42
N LEU A 62 -8.57 7.09 -4.48
CA LEU A 62 -8.96 8.50 -4.52
C LEU A 62 -10.48 8.68 -4.38
N SER A 63 -11.27 7.78 -4.97
CA SER A 63 -12.74 7.86 -4.90
C SER A 63 -13.33 7.37 -3.57
N GLY A 64 -12.73 6.35 -2.95
CA GLY A 64 -13.30 5.64 -1.81
C GLY A 64 -12.72 6.03 -0.46
N LYS A 65 -11.52 6.62 -0.41
CA LYS A 65 -10.79 6.98 0.82
C LYS A 65 -10.28 8.42 0.79
N LYS A 66 -11.12 9.34 0.33
CA LYS A 66 -10.77 10.76 0.12
C LYS A 66 -10.16 11.42 1.35
N GLU A 67 -10.56 11.00 2.54
CA GLU A 67 -10.08 11.48 3.83
C GLU A 67 -8.65 11.03 4.17
N GLN A 68 -8.16 9.96 3.54
CA GLN A 68 -6.78 9.49 3.67
C GLN A 68 -5.85 10.15 2.63
N VAL A 69 -6.41 10.96 1.73
CA VAL A 69 -5.67 11.67 0.69
C VAL A 69 -5.24 13.03 1.24
N SER A 70 -3.93 13.21 1.42
CA SER A 70 -3.33 14.46 1.90
C SER A 70 -2.34 15.04 0.87
N GLY A 71 -1.75 16.20 1.15
CA GLY A 71 -0.73 16.82 0.29
C GLY A 71 -1.25 17.70 -0.85
N PHE A 72 -2.57 17.83 -1.01
CA PHE A 72 -3.15 18.83 -1.90
C PHE A 72 -3.03 20.22 -1.30
N ARG A 73 -2.74 21.22 -2.16
CA ARG A 73 -2.83 22.63 -1.74
C ARG A 73 -4.25 22.93 -1.27
N GLY A 74 -4.39 23.83 -0.29
CA GLY A 74 -5.71 24.22 0.22
C GLY A 74 -6.67 24.61 -0.90
N GLY A 75 -7.90 24.09 -0.84
CA GLY A 75 -8.97 24.36 -1.82
C GLY A 75 -9.25 23.24 -2.82
N VAL A 76 -8.55 22.10 -2.76
CA VAL A 76 -8.93 20.91 -3.55
C VAL A 76 -9.91 20.06 -2.76
N GLU A 77 -11.20 20.15 -3.11
CA GLU A 77 -12.28 19.39 -2.46
C GLU A 77 -12.50 18.01 -3.08
N ASP A 78 -12.20 17.86 -4.38
CA ASP A 78 -12.34 16.61 -5.12
C ASP A 78 -11.02 16.21 -5.83
N PRO A 79 -10.10 15.55 -5.11
CA PRO A 79 -8.86 15.03 -5.68
C PRO A 79 -9.09 14.04 -6.83
N PHE A 80 -10.15 13.22 -6.74
CA PHE A 80 -10.46 12.22 -7.74
C PHE A 80 -10.88 12.86 -9.06
N GLY A 81 -11.88 13.76 -9.01
CA GLY A 81 -12.36 14.46 -10.20
C GLY A 81 -11.26 15.27 -10.87
N LEU A 82 -10.47 16.01 -10.08
CA LEU A 82 -9.33 16.78 -10.58
C LEU A 82 -8.30 15.88 -11.28
N PHE A 83 -7.95 14.75 -10.67
CA PHE A 83 -6.98 13.81 -11.25
C PHE A 83 -7.49 13.23 -12.58
N VAL A 84 -8.75 12.78 -12.62
CA VAL A 84 -9.38 12.24 -13.83
C VAL A 84 -9.44 13.28 -14.94
N GLU A 85 -9.87 14.52 -14.63
CA GLU A 85 -9.95 15.61 -15.60
C GLU A 85 -8.59 15.88 -16.25
N ARG A 86 -7.54 16.04 -15.43
CA ARG A 86 -6.19 16.36 -15.91
C ARG A 86 -5.57 15.20 -16.69
N LEU A 87 -5.74 13.97 -16.21
CA LEU A 87 -5.19 12.80 -16.89
C LEU A 87 -5.90 12.52 -18.22
N LYS A 88 -7.22 12.74 -18.31
CA LYS A 88 -7.96 12.65 -19.59
C LYS A 88 -7.46 13.63 -20.64
N GLY A 89 -6.98 14.81 -20.22
CA GLY A 89 -6.38 15.78 -21.14
C GLY A 89 -5.09 15.30 -21.80
N VAL A 90 -4.42 14.29 -21.23
CA VAL A 90 -3.13 13.76 -21.73
C VAL A 90 -3.29 12.37 -22.33
N GLU A 91 -4.00 11.46 -21.65
CA GLU A 91 -4.13 10.05 -22.00
C GLU A 91 -5.61 9.60 -21.89
N PRO A 92 -6.50 10.09 -22.77
CA PRO A 92 -7.95 9.86 -22.63
C PRO A 92 -8.33 8.37 -22.69
N GLY A 93 -7.73 7.60 -23.60
CA GLY A 93 -8.02 6.17 -23.76
C GLY A 93 -7.66 5.35 -22.51
N LEU A 94 -6.53 5.67 -21.87
CA LEU A 94 -6.09 5.01 -20.63
C LEU A 94 -7.11 5.25 -19.50
N VAL A 95 -7.61 6.48 -19.36
CA VAL A 95 -8.57 6.81 -18.31
C VAL A 95 -9.93 6.18 -18.57
N GLU A 96 -10.40 6.18 -19.81
CA GLU A 96 -11.66 5.52 -20.17
C GLU A 96 -11.63 4.02 -19.90
N GLU A 97 -10.52 3.36 -20.24
CA GLU A 97 -10.32 1.95 -19.95
C GLU A 97 -10.31 1.68 -18.44
N ALA A 98 -9.52 2.44 -17.68
CA ALA A 98 -9.41 2.28 -16.24
C ALA A 98 -10.74 2.56 -15.50
N LEU A 99 -11.53 3.56 -15.94
CA LEU A 99 -12.85 3.83 -15.36
C LEU A 99 -13.84 2.69 -15.64
N ARG A 100 -13.85 2.15 -16.88
CA ARG A 100 -14.67 0.98 -17.22
C ARG A 100 -14.27 -0.25 -16.42
N GLU A 101 -12.98 -0.46 -16.22
CA GLU A 101 -12.48 -1.56 -15.39
C GLU A 101 -12.89 -1.39 -13.93
N MET A 102 -12.74 -0.18 -13.36
CA MET A 102 -13.22 0.12 -12.02
C MET A 102 -14.72 -0.17 -11.84
N GLU A 103 -15.56 0.26 -12.80
CA GLU A 103 -17.00 0.00 -12.75
C GLU A 103 -17.29 -1.51 -12.75
N ARG A 104 -16.63 -2.28 -13.62
CA ARG A 104 -16.76 -3.75 -13.65
C ARG A 104 -16.32 -4.41 -12.34
N GLU A 105 -15.27 -3.90 -11.69
CA GLU A 105 -14.85 -4.42 -10.39
C GLU A 105 -15.88 -4.12 -9.30
N ARG A 106 -16.43 -2.90 -9.26
CA ARG A 106 -17.49 -2.53 -8.33
C ARG A 106 -18.76 -3.36 -8.52
N GLU A 107 -19.15 -3.61 -9.77
CA GLU A 107 -20.29 -4.48 -10.09
C GLU A 107 -20.05 -5.91 -9.57
N ARG A 108 -18.85 -6.47 -9.79
CA ARG A 108 -18.49 -7.81 -9.28
C ARG A 108 -18.51 -7.88 -7.75
N GLU A 109 -18.04 -6.83 -7.08
CA GLU A 109 -18.09 -6.73 -5.62
C GLU A 109 -19.53 -6.63 -5.11
N ALA A 110 -20.38 -5.84 -5.77
CA ALA A 110 -21.79 -5.70 -5.45
C ALA A 110 -22.60 -6.99 -5.68
N GLU A 111 -22.24 -7.76 -6.71
CA GLU A 111 -22.78 -9.10 -6.98
C GLU A 111 -22.35 -10.17 -5.93
N GLY A 112 -21.55 -9.80 -4.94
CA GLY A 112 -21.16 -10.70 -3.85
C GLY A 112 -20.13 -11.76 -4.27
N ARG A 113 -19.47 -11.60 -5.44
CA ARG A 113 -18.29 -12.38 -5.82
C ARG A 113 -17.10 -11.92 -4.99
N LYS A 114 -17.13 -12.22 -3.70
CA LYS A 114 -16.00 -11.98 -2.80
C LYS A 114 -14.76 -12.61 -3.41
N ARG A 115 -13.69 -11.82 -3.50
CA ARG A 115 -12.40 -12.28 -4.01
C ARG A 115 -12.07 -13.57 -3.26
N LYS A 116 -11.63 -14.61 -3.97
CA LYS A 116 -11.25 -15.94 -3.42
C LYS A 116 -10.39 -15.86 -2.14
N TRP A 117 -9.67 -14.74 -1.95
CA TRP A 117 -8.95 -14.39 -0.73
C TRP A 117 -9.84 -14.22 0.52
N ASP A 118 -10.99 -13.55 0.43
CA ASP A 118 -11.94 -13.41 1.55
C ASP A 118 -12.52 -14.75 2.00
N GLU A 119 -12.68 -15.68 1.05
CA GLU A 119 -13.15 -17.05 1.28
C GLU A 119 -12.09 -17.92 1.98
N ILE A 120 -10.81 -17.62 1.76
CA ILE A 120 -9.68 -18.31 2.43
C ILE A 120 -9.45 -17.74 3.84
N VAL A 121 -9.67 -16.44 4.04
CA VAL A 121 -9.52 -15.78 5.36
C VAL A 121 -10.67 -16.14 6.30
N LYS A 122 -11.90 -16.27 5.77
CA LYS A 122 -13.04 -16.78 6.51
C LYS A 122 -13.08 -18.29 6.33
N GLY A 123 -12.31 -19.01 7.15
CA GLY A 123 -12.38 -20.47 7.21
C GLY A 123 -13.83 -20.97 7.35
N PRO A 124 -14.10 -22.24 6.99
CA PRO A 124 -15.45 -22.79 7.03
C PRO A 124 -16.07 -22.59 8.42
N VAL A 125 -17.18 -21.84 8.47
CA VAL A 125 -18.05 -21.78 9.63
C VAL A 125 -18.76 -23.14 9.70
N ASP A 126 -18.23 -24.01 10.56
CA ASP A 126 -18.90 -25.25 10.95
C ASP A 126 -19.87 -24.90 12.08
N ASP A 127 -21.16 -24.84 11.75
CA ASP A 127 -22.24 -24.87 12.74
C ASP A 127 -22.37 -26.33 13.23
N GLY A 128 -21.50 -26.73 14.14
CA GLY A 128 -21.50 -28.10 14.68
C GLY A 128 -20.53 -28.29 15.83
N GLU A 129 -21.07 -28.54 17.01
CA GLU A 129 -20.31 -28.93 18.21
C GLU A 129 -19.49 -30.23 17.97
N SER A 130 -18.16 -30.17 18.04
CA SER A 130 -17.33 -31.21 18.69
C SER A 130 -15.82 -30.90 18.69
N GLU A 131 -15.28 -30.78 19.90
CA GLU A 131 -13.97 -31.21 20.41
C GLU A 131 -12.85 -31.67 19.44
N THR A 132 -11.67 -31.06 19.68
CA THR A 132 -10.29 -31.54 19.45
C THR A 132 -9.69 -31.52 18.03
N GLY A 133 -8.67 -30.64 17.86
CA GLY A 133 -7.47 -30.96 17.09
C GLY A 133 -7.14 -30.09 15.86
N GLY A 134 -6.43 -28.97 16.10
CA GLY A 134 -5.36 -28.49 15.22
C GLY A 134 -5.71 -28.03 13.79
N GLY A 135 -6.23 -26.81 13.65
CA GLY A 135 -6.30 -26.10 12.38
C GLY A 135 -6.26 -24.60 12.59
N GLY A 136 -5.06 -24.00 12.59
CA GLY A 136 -4.86 -22.58 12.85
C GLY A 136 -5.38 -21.70 11.70
N GLY A 137 -6.58 -21.14 11.86
CA GLY A 137 -7.04 -19.99 11.10
C GLY A 137 -6.40 -18.71 11.63
N PHE A 138 -5.76 -17.94 10.76
CA PHE A 138 -5.11 -16.67 11.11
C PHE A 138 -6.17 -15.55 11.16
N SER A 139 -6.64 -15.18 12.36
CA SER A 139 -7.61 -14.09 12.57
C SER A 139 -6.95 -12.96 13.36
N PHE A 140 -6.94 -11.75 12.80
CA PHE A 140 -6.54 -10.54 13.51
C PHE A 140 -7.79 -10.01 14.26
N GLY A 141 -7.92 -10.36 15.54
CA GLY A 141 -8.90 -9.76 16.44
C GLY A 141 -8.24 -8.68 17.28
N PHE A 142 -8.46 -7.40 16.98
CA PHE A 142 -8.31 -6.36 18.00
C PHE A 142 -9.45 -6.59 19.00
N GLY A 143 -9.15 -7.35 20.05
CA GLY A 143 -10.01 -7.44 21.22
C GLY A 143 -10.07 -6.06 21.88
N ASP A 144 -11.24 -5.46 21.82
CA ASP A 144 -11.69 -4.42 22.74
C ASP A 144 -11.67 -5.03 24.15
N ASP A 145 -10.52 -4.98 24.82
CA ASP A 145 -10.43 -5.24 26.26
C ASP A 145 -10.32 -3.89 26.96
N GLY A 146 -11.49 -3.33 27.26
CA GLY A 146 -11.63 -2.23 28.19
C GLY A 146 -11.13 -2.65 29.57
N SER A 147 -9.87 -2.36 29.87
CA SER A 147 -9.42 -2.16 31.24
C SER A 147 -8.46 -0.99 31.32
N ASP A 148 -8.99 0.10 31.86
CA ASP A 148 -8.26 1.23 32.41
C ASP A 148 -7.28 0.70 33.48
N ALA A 149 -5.99 0.75 33.17
CA ALA A 149 -4.92 0.49 34.12
C ALA A 149 -3.96 1.69 34.09
N GLU A 150 -4.17 2.61 35.04
CA GLU A 150 -3.16 3.60 35.43
C GLU A 150 -1.82 2.90 35.71
N VAL A 151 -0.76 3.39 35.08
CA VAL A 151 0.63 3.01 35.39
C VAL A 151 1.34 4.26 35.94
N PRO A 152 2.12 4.15 37.04
CA PRO A 152 2.65 5.30 37.80
C PRO A 152 3.62 6.21 37.05
#